data_AF-A0A2D6KFA8-F1
#
_entry.id   AF-A0A2D6KFA8-F1
#
_cell.length_a   1.000
_cell.length_b   1.000
_cell.length_c   1.000
_cell.angle_alpha   90.00
_cell.angle_beta   90.00
_cell.angle_gamma   90.00
#
_symmetry.space_group_name_H-M   'P 1'
#
loop_
_entity.id
_entity.type
_entity.pdbx_description
1 polymer ?
#
loop_
_entity_poly.entity_id
_entity_poly.type
_entity_poly.pdbx_seq_one_letter_code
_entity_poly.pdbx_strand_id
1 'polypeptide(L)'
;MGKYTTYGEGVDQEIERDYLDKIIKSFVKDCNPISIILFGGFGKGEGSVYFENGKPIPFNDFDLYVVTKEKLSDEDLDRISMNASKDIGMGGLEIAHYPNEDYDIRRHFHVDVRCLPIDKLDSLMSIQRYYELKYGTQVIYGDESVLDKIVEIKKENLPESDGLRNLFNKLHTMLLGLRKDYNEDTRRVRIFWSYKCYMSICEALLISEKEFEPTASKRMRRFEEIFDYSFPELKSKIPDLIEKVRVATNFKLKPEFKADVGKLWEEALKDILIVFEFYIKRMTGLDDVRGAINNKLPYSYFKPFLKEKIRFNFWPSQYVLNLGYFNVLRNEGEFYLKPLFQWKDVGLRLILPVYYLLKYKSDGNDKWLEVAFEELKNFIKVDKKDFWYLKERALKAYGLYYEQRLI
;
A
#
# COMPACT_ATOMS: atom_id res chain seq x y z
N MET A 1 -20.68 -8.32 -14.80
CA MET A 1 -19.22 -8.20 -14.61
C MET A 1 -18.64 -9.58 -14.61
N GLY A 2 -17.35 -9.73 -14.94
CA GLY A 2 -16.66 -11.01 -14.81
C GLY A 2 -16.48 -11.42 -13.34
N LYS A 3 -16.02 -12.65 -13.13
CA LYS A 3 -15.66 -13.25 -11.85
C LYS A 3 -14.38 -12.64 -11.29
N TYR A 4 -13.36 -12.43 -12.13
CA TYR A 4 -12.04 -11.94 -11.71
C TYR A 4 -11.69 -10.57 -12.29
N THR A 5 -12.26 -10.23 -13.44
CA THR A 5 -11.94 -9.00 -14.19
C THR A 5 -13.21 -8.30 -14.71
N THR A 6 -13.03 -7.06 -15.18
CA THR A 6 -14.11 -6.32 -15.85
C THR A 6 -14.27 -6.67 -17.34
N TYR A 7 -13.44 -7.57 -17.87
CA TYR A 7 -13.44 -7.95 -19.28
C TYR A 7 -14.43 -9.08 -19.60
N GLY A 8 -14.91 -9.80 -18.58
CA GLY A 8 -15.93 -10.85 -18.71
C GLY A 8 -15.35 -12.25 -18.81
N GLU A 9 -16.23 -13.22 -19.06
CA GLU A 9 -16.00 -14.64 -18.84
C GLU A 9 -14.80 -15.21 -19.63
N GLY A 10 -14.62 -14.81 -20.89
CA GLY A 10 -13.51 -15.32 -21.71
C GLY A 10 -12.14 -15.02 -21.10
N VAL A 11 -11.94 -13.79 -20.62
CA VAL A 11 -10.69 -13.39 -19.95
C VAL A 11 -10.57 -14.10 -18.60
N ASP A 12 -11.65 -14.22 -17.85
CA ASP A 12 -11.64 -14.89 -16.55
C ASP A 12 -11.27 -16.37 -16.66
N GLN A 13 -11.74 -17.08 -17.68
CA GLN A 13 -11.38 -18.48 -17.95
C GLN A 13 -9.88 -18.63 -18.25
N GLU A 14 -9.29 -17.69 -19.00
CA GLU A 14 -7.84 -17.69 -19.23
C GLU A 14 -7.05 -17.41 -17.95
N ILE A 15 -7.48 -16.43 -17.14
CA ILE A 15 -6.86 -16.13 -15.85
C ILE A 15 -6.92 -17.33 -14.90
N GLU A 16 -8.07 -18.01 -14.82
CA GLU A 16 -8.28 -19.17 -13.96
C GLU A 16 -7.35 -20.32 -14.39
N ARG A 17 -7.40 -20.71 -15.67
CA ARG A 17 -6.62 -21.83 -16.23
C ARG A 17 -5.12 -21.59 -16.17
N ASP A 18 -4.67 -20.41 -16.57
CA ASP A 18 -3.24 -20.16 -16.80
C ASP A 18 -2.50 -19.76 -15.52
N TYR A 19 -3.22 -19.25 -14.51
CA TYR A 19 -2.65 -18.75 -13.25
C TYR A 19 -3.29 -19.38 -12.01
N LEU A 20 -4.58 -19.11 -11.73
CA LEU A 20 -5.17 -19.42 -10.42
C LEU A 20 -5.21 -20.92 -10.12
N ASP A 21 -5.53 -21.77 -11.11
CA ASP A 21 -5.53 -23.22 -10.94
C ASP A 21 -4.17 -23.77 -10.50
N LYS A 22 -3.09 -23.18 -11.02
CA LYS A 22 -1.72 -23.58 -10.67
C LYS A 22 -1.36 -23.10 -9.26
N ILE A 23 -1.72 -21.85 -8.93
CA ILE A 23 -1.53 -21.30 -7.58
C ILE A 23 -2.29 -22.15 -6.54
N ILE A 24 -3.56 -22.47 -6.80
CA ILE A 24 -4.37 -23.33 -5.93
C ILE A 24 -3.71 -24.69 -5.73
N LYS A 25 -3.30 -25.36 -6.82
CA LYS A 25 -2.60 -26.66 -6.73
C LYS A 25 -1.31 -26.58 -5.90
N SER A 26 -0.55 -25.50 -6.07
CA SER A 26 0.67 -25.23 -5.30
C SER A 26 0.37 -25.09 -3.81
N PHE A 27 -0.62 -24.27 -3.44
CA PHE A 27 -1.01 -24.05 -2.04
C PHE A 27 -1.59 -25.31 -1.39
N VAL A 28 -2.45 -26.06 -2.11
CA VAL A 28 -3.02 -27.32 -1.61
C VAL A 28 -1.93 -28.34 -1.30
N LYS A 29 -0.93 -28.44 -2.17
CA LYS A 29 0.23 -29.31 -1.96
C LYS A 29 1.09 -28.87 -0.79
N ASP A 30 1.37 -27.56 -0.67
CA ASP A 30 2.38 -27.06 0.26
C ASP A 30 1.86 -26.82 1.69
N CYS A 31 0.57 -26.51 1.87
CA CYS A 31 0.02 -26.22 3.19
C CYS A 31 -1.37 -26.80 3.48
N ASN A 32 -2.01 -27.48 2.51
CA ASN A 32 -3.34 -28.11 2.64
C ASN A 32 -4.37 -27.22 3.37
N PRO A 33 -4.70 -26.04 2.81
CA PRO A 33 -5.53 -25.05 3.48
C PRO A 33 -6.99 -25.51 3.57
N ILE A 34 -7.70 -25.00 4.58
CA ILE A 34 -9.16 -25.15 4.71
C ILE A 34 -9.84 -24.41 3.56
N SER A 35 -9.38 -23.19 3.28
CA SER A 35 -9.86 -22.36 2.17
C SER A 35 -8.75 -21.46 1.63
N ILE A 36 -8.87 -21.08 0.36
CA ILE A 36 -8.05 -20.05 -0.27
C ILE A 36 -8.98 -18.93 -0.69
N ILE A 37 -8.73 -17.72 -0.17
CA ILE A 37 -9.48 -16.51 -0.50
C ILE A 37 -8.62 -15.69 -1.46
N LEU A 38 -9.18 -15.35 -2.62
CA LEU A 38 -8.55 -14.43 -3.56
C LEU A 38 -8.86 -13.00 -3.12
N PHE A 39 -7.83 -12.24 -2.74
CA PHE A 39 -7.92 -10.86 -2.31
C PHE A 39 -7.58 -9.90 -3.46
N GLY A 40 -7.52 -8.60 -3.16
CA GLY A 40 -7.04 -7.59 -4.10
C GLY A 40 -8.01 -7.31 -5.24
N GLY A 41 -7.48 -6.88 -6.38
CA GLY A 41 -8.30 -6.55 -7.56
C GLY A 41 -9.02 -7.77 -8.12
N PHE A 42 -8.32 -8.88 -8.31
CA PHE A 42 -8.89 -10.10 -8.86
C PHE A 42 -9.98 -10.71 -7.97
N GLY A 43 -9.79 -10.65 -6.64
CA GLY A 43 -10.82 -11.08 -5.68
C GLY A 43 -12.14 -10.33 -5.80
N LYS A 44 -12.06 -9.05 -6.21
CA LYS A 44 -13.19 -8.11 -6.32
C LYS A 44 -13.87 -8.13 -7.70
N GLY A 45 -13.42 -8.95 -8.65
CA GLY A 45 -13.84 -8.85 -10.05
C GLY A 45 -13.29 -7.61 -10.77
N GLU A 46 -12.24 -7.00 -10.23
CA GLU A 46 -11.61 -5.75 -10.70
C GLU A 46 -10.11 -5.95 -10.97
N GLY A 47 -9.71 -7.17 -11.32
CA GLY A 47 -8.34 -7.53 -11.67
C GLY A 47 -7.83 -6.73 -12.87
N SER A 48 -6.66 -6.12 -12.73
CA SER A 48 -6.03 -5.32 -13.78
C SER A 48 -5.28 -6.23 -14.76
N VAL A 49 -5.72 -6.23 -16.01
CA VAL A 49 -5.17 -7.05 -17.09
C VAL A 49 -4.87 -6.17 -18.29
N TYR A 50 -3.71 -6.37 -18.90
CA TYR A 50 -3.37 -5.82 -20.21
C TYR A 50 -3.22 -6.96 -21.22
N PHE A 51 -3.20 -6.64 -22.52
CA PHE A 51 -3.15 -7.66 -23.57
C PHE A 51 -1.80 -7.66 -24.26
N GLU A 52 -1.17 -8.83 -24.35
CA GLU A 52 0.04 -9.07 -25.14
C GLU A 52 -0.28 -10.16 -26.18
N ASN A 53 -0.15 -9.85 -27.47
CA ASN A 53 -0.49 -10.76 -28.58
C ASN A 53 -1.90 -11.37 -28.46
N GLY A 54 -2.87 -10.57 -27.99
CA GLY A 54 -4.26 -11.00 -27.79
C GLY A 54 -4.50 -11.82 -26.52
N LYS A 55 -3.46 -12.14 -25.73
CA LYS A 55 -3.60 -12.87 -24.47
C LYS A 55 -3.70 -11.93 -23.27
N PRO A 56 -4.57 -12.21 -22.29
CA PRO A 56 -4.65 -11.43 -21.06
C PRO A 56 -3.45 -11.72 -20.15
N ILE A 57 -2.69 -10.68 -19.82
CA ILE A 57 -1.59 -10.72 -18.87
C ILE A 57 -1.96 -9.92 -17.61
N PRO A 58 -1.97 -10.54 -16.42
CA PRO A 58 -2.07 -9.83 -15.16
C PRO A 58 -1.00 -8.73 -15.04
N PHE A 59 -1.41 -7.51 -14.70
CA PHE A 59 -0.48 -6.38 -14.63
C PHE A 59 0.33 -6.34 -13.31
N ASN A 60 -0.26 -6.82 -12.22
CA ASN A 60 0.33 -6.80 -10.88
C ASN A 60 0.06 -8.14 -10.18
N ASP A 61 0.60 -8.30 -8.98
CA ASP A 61 0.39 -9.43 -8.06
C ASP A 61 -1.01 -10.08 -7.99
N PHE A 62 -1.00 -11.33 -7.54
CA PHE A 62 -2.16 -11.95 -6.92
C PHE A 62 -2.02 -11.87 -5.40
N ASP A 63 -2.94 -11.18 -4.74
CA ASP A 63 -3.05 -11.18 -3.28
C ASP A 63 -3.94 -12.36 -2.84
N LEU A 64 -3.45 -13.24 -1.97
CA LEU A 64 -4.22 -14.36 -1.45
C LEU A 64 -4.16 -14.45 0.08
N TYR A 65 -5.21 -15.02 0.64
CA TYR A 65 -5.23 -15.52 2.01
C TYR A 65 -5.43 -17.03 2.01
N VAL A 66 -4.58 -17.74 2.73
CA VAL A 66 -4.80 -19.15 3.08
C VAL A 66 -5.40 -19.21 4.48
N VAL A 67 -6.54 -19.89 4.59
CA VAL A 67 -7.16 -20.20 5.88
C VAL A 67 -6.71 -21.57 6.32
N THR A 68 -6.08 -21.66 7.48
CA THR A 68 -5.48 -22.88 8.01
C THR A 68 -5.94 -23.14 9.43
N LYS A 69 -5.66 -24.35 9.96
CA LYS A 69 -5.91 -24.65 11.37
C LYS A 69 -4.98 -23.88 12.31
N GLU A 70 -3.71 -23.77 11.92
CA GLU A 70 -2.66 -23.13 12.70
C GLU A 70 -1.94 -22.07 11.86
N LYS A 71 -1.33 -21.09 12.53
CA LYS A 71 -0.58 -20.03 11.84
C LYS A 71 0.67 -20.62 11.19
N LEU A 72 0.86 -20.35 9.90
CA LEU A 72 2.10 -20.65 9.18
C LEU A 72 3.20 -19.66 9.58
N SER A 73 4.45 -20.14 9.58
CA SER A 73 5.62 -19.29 9.77
C SER A 73 5.80 -18.33 8.58
N ASP A 74 6.50 -17.21 8.80
CA ASP A 74 6.78 -16.27 7.70
C ASP A 74 7.69 -16.94 6.66
N GLU A 75 8.63 -17.79 7.08
CA GLU A 75 9.49 -18.56 6.18
C GLU A 75 8.69 -19.55 5.32
N ASP A 76 7.66 -20.18 5.88
CA ASP A 76 6.76 -21.04 5.12
C ASP A 76 5.94 -20.24 4.11
N LEU A 77 5.41 -19.07 4.50
CA LEU A 77 4.66 -18.21 3.60
C LEU A 77 5.53 -17.70 2.44
N ASP A 78 6.76 -17.26 2.73
CA ASP A 78 7.74 -16.84 1.72
C ASP A 78 8.04 -17.99 0.74
N ARG A 79 8.23 -19.22 1.26
CA ARG A 79 8.45 -20.41 0.44
C ARG A 79 7.25 -20.75 -0.43
N ILE A 80 6.04 -20.75 0.13
CA ILE A 80 4.79 -21.06 -0.57
C ILE A 80 4.53 -20.03 -1.68
N SER A 81 4.68 -18.74 -1.37
CA SER A 81 4.59 -17.63 -2.33
C SER A 81 5.55 -17.83 -3.51
N MET A 82 6.81 -18.14 -3.21
CA MET A 82 7.84 -18.33 -4.21
C MET A 82 7.58 -19.55 -5.10
N ASN A 83 7.13 -20.66 -4.51
CA ASN A 83 6.75 -21.86 -5.26
C ASN A 83 5.59 -21.58 -6.22
N ALA A 84 4.51 -20.96 -5.73
CA ALA A 84 3.36 -20.61 -6.56
C ALA A 84 3.71 -19.62 -7.67
N SER A 85 4.57 -18.63 -7.39
CA SER A 85 5.07 -17.69 -8.39
C SER A 85 5.84 -18.41 -9.51
N LYS A 86 6.70 -19.37 -9.17
CA LYS A 86 7.44 -20.18 -10.15
C LYS A 86 6.51 -21.08 -10.98
N ASP A 87 5.49 -21.66 -10.37
CA ASP A 87 4.53 -22.54 -11.05
C ASP A 87 3.74 -21.81 -12.15
N ILE A 88 3.55 -20.49 -12.01
CA ILE A 88 2.94 -19.64 -13.06
C ILE A 88 3.97 -18.98 -13.99
N GLY A 89 5.26 -19.32 -13.85
CA GLY A 89 6.35 -18.81 -14.69
C GLY A 89 6.82 -17.39 -14.34
N MET A 90 6.63 -16.95 -13.10
CA MET A 90 7.01 -15.62 -12.59
C MET A 90 8.15 -15.70 -11.56
N GLY A 91 8.84 -14.57 -11.35
CA GLY A 91 10.07 -14.48 -10.56
C GLY A 91 9.88 -14.23 -9.07
N GLY A 92 8.74 -13.66 -8.64
CA GLY A 92 8.41 -13.49 -7.23
C GLY A 92 9.19 -12.40 -6.49
N LEU A 93 9.89 -11.48 -7.18
CA LEU A 93 10.69 -10.44 -6.52
C LEU A 93 9.86 -9.21 -6.15
N GLU A 94 10.00 -8.72 -4.92
CA GLU A 94 9.38 -7.46 -4.49
C GLU A 94 10.25 -6.24 -4.83
N ILE A 95 9.67 -5.26 -5.53
CA ILE A 95 10.39 -4.05 -5.98
C ILE A 95 10.91 -3.18 -4.83
N ALA A 96 10.28 -3.24 -3.65
CA ALA A 96 10.64 -2.44 -2.49
C ALA A 96 12.06 -2.75 -1.98
N HIS A 97 12.53 -3.99 -2.16
CA HIS A 97 13.86 -4.43 -1.75
C HIS A 97 14.96 -4.08 -2.77
N TYR A 98 14.57 -3.76 -4.01
CA TYR A 98 15.50 -3.47 -5.12
C TYR A 98 15.17 -2.13 -5.78
N PRO A 99 15.19 -1.00 -5.03
CA PRO A 99 14.68 0.29 -5.51
C PRO A 99 15.45 0.88 -6.70
N ASN A 100 16.66 0.36 -6.96
CA ASN A 100 17.56 0.78 -8.03
C ASN A 100 17.55 -0.17 -9.25
N GLU A 101 16.88 -1.32 -9.17
CA GLU A 101 16.75 -2.22 -10.32
C GLU A 101 15.65 -1.76 -11.26
N ASP A 102 15.86 -1.98 -12.56
CA ASP A 102 14.81 -1.79 -13.56
C ASP A 102 13.66 -2.76 -13.31
N TYR A 103 12.43 -2.25 -13.37
CA TYR A 103 11.26 -3.09 -13.22
C TYR A 103 11.09 -3.97 -14.45
N ASP A 104 11.11 -5.27 -14.21
CA ASP A 104 10.75 -6.32 -15.17
C ASP A 104 9.54 -7.04 -14.61
N ILE A 105 8.41 -6.99 -15.32
CA ILE A 105 7.16 -7.58 -14.84
C ILE A 105 7.29 -9.07 -14.56
N ARG A 106 8.03 -9.84 -15.37
CA ARG A 106 8.18 -11.29 -15.16
C ARG A 106 9.01 -11.59 -13.94
N ARG A 107 10.05 -10.78 -13.67
CA ARG A 107 10.89 -10.93 -12.47
C ARG A 107 10.16 -10.50 -11.20
N HIS A 108 9.35 -9.44 -11.27
CA HIS A 108 8.78 -8.79 -10.10
C HIS A 108 7.29 -9.10 -9.83
N PHE A 109 6.63 -9.81 -10.75
CA PHE A 109 5.33 -10.37 -10.46
C PHE A 109 5.45 -11.43 -9.37
N HIS A 110 4.67 -11.29 -8.31
CA HIS A 110 4.67 -12.20 -7.17
C HIS A 110 3.24 -12.59 -6.78
N VAL A 111 3.15 -13.73 -6.12
CA VAL A 111 1.92 -14.23 -5.48
C VAL A 111 2.02 -13.88 -3.99
N ASP A 112 1.45 -12.76 -3.53
CA ASP A 112 1.44 -12.41 -2.09
C ASP A 112 0.47 -13.35 -1.37
N VAL A 113 0.94 -13.99 -0.30
CA VAL A 113 0.13 -14.92 0.49
C VAL A 113 0.22 -14.58 1.96
N ARG A 114 -0.95 -14.56 2.61
CA ARG A 114 -1.06 -14.36 4.06
C ARG A 114 -1.82 -15.50 4.69
N CYS A 115 -1.43 -15.87 5.91
CA CYS A 115 -2.11 -16.89 6.70
C CYS A 115 -3.16 -16.27 7.63
N LEU A 116 -4.38 -16.83 7.63
CA LEU A 116 -5.38 -16.57 8.65
C LEU A 116 -5.78 -17.89 9.33
N PRO A 117 -5.39 -18.12 10.59
CA PRO A 117 -5.91 -19.23 11.36
C PRO A 117 -7.43 -19.12 11.50
N ILE A 118 -8.13 -20.25 11.33
CA ILE A 118 -9.60 -20.31 11.37
C ILE A 118 -10.18 -19.80 12.70
N ASP A 119 -9.47 -20.03 13.80
CA ASP A 119 -9.83 -19.62 15.17
C ASP A 119 -9.57 -18.12 15.45
N LYS A 120 -9.10 -17.36 14.45
CA LYS A 120 -8.81 -15.93 14.55
C LYS A 120 -9.73 -15.06 13.68
N LEU A 121 -10.57 -15.65 12.84
CA LEU A 121 -11.43 -14.90 11.92
C LEU A 121 -12.45 -14.02 12.67
N ASP A 122 -12.97 -14.51 13.80
CA ASP A 122 -13.97 -13.82 14.63
C ASP A 122 -13.39 -12.69 15.51
N SER A 123 -12.06 -12.52 15.49
CA SER A 123 -11.33 -11.56 16.32
C SER A 123 -10.46 -10.60 15.50
N LEU A 124 -10.62 -10.61 14.16
CA LEU A 124 -9.91 -9.69 13.27
C LEU A 124 -10.27 -8.22 13.58
N MET A 125 -9.28 -7.34 13.45
CA MET A 125 -9.48 -5.90 13.63
C MET A 125 -10.49 -5.30 12.65
N SER A 126 -11.16 -4.23 13.08
CA SER A 126 -11.89 -3.32 12.18
C SER A 126 -10.93 -2.41 11.39
N ILE A 127 -10.16 -2.97 10.45
CA ILE A 127 -9.30 -2.23 9.52
C ILE A 127 -9.76 -2.43 8.07
N GLN A 128 -9.38 -1.51 7.19
CA GLN A 128 -9.75 -1.49 5.77
C GLN A 128 -9.48 -2.84 5.10
N ARG A 129 -8.31 -3.42 5.33
CA ARG A 129 -7.89 -4.71 4.74
C ARG A 129 -8.89 -5.84 5.05
N TYR A 130 -9.34 -5.96 6.30
CA TYR A 130 -10.27 -7.02 6.70
C TYR A 130 -11.72 -6.68 6.34
N TYR A 131 -12.09 -5.40 6.30
CA TYR A 131 -13.36 -4.97 5.73
C TYR A 131 -13.47 -5.38 4.25
N GLU A 132 -12.44 -5.09 3.46
CA GLU A 132 -12.39 -5.51 2.06
C GLU A 132 -12.38 -7.03 1.91
N LEU A 133 -11.68 -7.75 2.80
CA LEU A 133 -11.64 -9.22 2.81
C LEU A 133 -13.05 -9.78 2.99
N LYS A 134 -13.80 -9.27 3.98
CA LYS A 134 -15.16 -9.76 4.26
C LYS A 134 -16.17 -9.41 3.18
N TYR A 135 -16.15 -8.18 2.66
CA TYR A 135 -17.25 -7.65 1.83
C TYR A 135 -16.93 -7.49 0.34
N GLY A 136 -15.69 -7.75 -0.06
CA GLY A 136 -15.22 -7.51 -1.42
C GLY A 136 -14.54 -8.69 -2.10
N THR A 137 -14.28 -9.80 -1.40
CA THR A 137 -13.50 -10.91 -1.97
C THR A 137 -14.30 -12.17 -2.19
N GLN A 138 -13.64 -13.19 -2.74
CA GLN A 138 -14.23 -14.48 -3.04
C GLN A 138 -13.31 -15.62 -2.61
N VAL A 139 -13.91 -16.73 -2.20
CA VAL A 139 -13.22 -18.00 -1.97
C VAL A 139 -13.03 -18.68 -3.34
N ILE A 140 -11.80 -19.11 -3.63
CA ILE A 140 -11.46 -19.79 -4.89
C ILE A 140 -11.16 -21.29 -4.68
N TYR A 141 -11.08 -21.72 -3.42
CA TYR A 141 -10.90 -23.13 -3.04
C TYR A 141 -11.37 -23.35 -1.60
N GLY A 142 -12.02 -24.48 -1.32
CA GLY A 142 -12.34 -24.94 0.03
C GLY A 142 -13.70 -24.46 0.57
N ASP A 143 -13.79 -24.27 1.89
CA ASP A 143 -15.02 -23.89 2.60
C ASP A 143 -15.34 -22.40 2.39
N GLU A 144 -16.46 -22.08 1.73
CA GLU A 144 -16.91 -20.70 1.49
C GLU A 144 -17.37 -19.99 2.78
N SER A 145 -17.82 -20.75 3.79
CA SER A 145 -18.35 -20.19 5.05
C SER A 145 -17.28 -19.50 5.92
N VAL A 146 -16.00 -19.57 5.53
CA VAL A 146 -14.93 -18.85 6.23
C VAL A 146 -15.13 -17.34 6.22
N LEU A 147 -15.72 -16.77 5.17
CA LEU A 147 -16.01 -15.32 5.11
C LEU A 147 -17.12 -14.91 6.10
N ASP A 148 -18.05 -15.82 6.38
CA ASP A 148 -19.13 -15.60 7.35
C ASP A 148 -18.59 -15.60 8.79
N LYS A 149 -17.53 -16.37 9.04
CA LYS A 149 -16.83 -16.42 10.34
C LYS A 149 -16.03 -15.16 10.66
N ILE A 150 -15.72 -14.32 9.65
CA ILE A 150 -15.06 -13.04 9.90
C ILE A 150 -16.02 -12.15 10.71
N VAL A 151 -15.53 -11.51 11.77
CA VAL A 151 -16.34 -10.57 12.56
C VAL A 151 -16.98 -9.49 11.69
N GLU A 152 -18.17 -9.01 12.07
CA GLU A 152 -18.80 -7.89 11.38
C GLU A 152 -17.94 -6.62 11.50
N ILE A 153 -17.58 -6.02 10.36
CA ILE A 153 -16.79 -4.78 10.31
C ILE A 153 -17.64 -3.70 9.67
N LYS A 154 -17.95 -2.66 10.43
CA LYS A 154 -18.72 -1.51 9.93
C LYS A 154 -17.77 -0.48 9.30
N LYS A 155 -18.13 0.04 8.12
CA LYS A 155 -17.29 1.02 7.41
C LYS A 155 -17.07 2.31 8.21
N GLU A 156 -18.04 2.66 9.06
CA GLU A 156 -18.00 3.83 9.94
C GLU A 156 -16.99 3.71 11.09
N ASN A 157 -16.54 2.48 11.35
CA ASN A 157 -15.56 2.16 12.39
C ASN A 157 -14.14 2.00 11.82
N LEU A 158 -13.94 2.16 10.51
CA LEU A 158 -12.60 2.12 9.92
C LEU A 158 -11.77 3.28 10.49
N PRO A 159 -10.54 3.02 10.95
CA PRO A 159 -9.73 4.05 11.57
C PRO A 159 -9.19 5.00 10.51
N GLU A 160 -9.19 6.30 10.80
CA GLU A 160 -8.61 7.32 9.92
C GLU A 160 -7.12 7.07 9.62
N SER A 161 -6.42 6.32 10.48
CA SER A 161 -5.03 5.90 10.26
C SER A 161 -4.86 4.97 9.05
N ASP A 162 -5.91 4.28 8.61
CA ASP A 162 -5.89 3.50 7.36
C ASP A 162 -5.81 4.43 6.14
N GLY A 163 -6.62 5.49 6.12
CA GLY A 163 -6.54 6.51 5.09
C GLY A 163 -5.18 7.21 5.08
N LEU A 164 -4.65 7.56 6.25
CA LEU A 164 -3.32 8.17 6.35
C LEU A 164 -2.22 7.24 5.83
N ARG A 165 -2.28 5.96 6.18
CA ARG A 165 -1.34 4.93 5.73
C ARG A 165 -1.39 4.74 4.22
N ASN A 166 -2.57 4.80 3.60
CA ASN A 166 -2.68 4.75 2.14
C ASN A 166 -1.95 5.93 1.49
N LEU A 167 -2.16 7.15 1.99
CA LEU A 167 -1.46 8.34 1.50
C LEU A 167 0.07 8.23 1.71
N PHE A 168 0.52 7.76 2.88
CA PHE A 168 1.94 7.51 3.15
C PHE A 168 2.56 6.55 2.16
N ASN A 169 1.90 5.40 1.93
CA ASN A 169 2.36 4.41 0.97
C ASN A 169 2.45 5.01 -0.43
N LYS A 170 1.53 5.91 -0.80
CA LYS A 170 1.60 6.61 -2.09
C LYS A 170 2.76 7.58 -2.16
N LEU A 171 2.98 8.41 -1.15
CA LEU A 171 4.15 9.29 -1.09
C LEU A 171 5.46 8.48 -1.21
N HIS A 172 5.55 7.33 -0.54
CA HIS A 172 6.70 6.44 -0.71
C HIS A 172 6.84 5.95 -2.16
N THR A 173 5.76 5.45 -2.79
CA THR A 173 5.82 5.04 -4.21
C THR A 173 6.13 6.20 -5.16
N MET A 174 5.70 7.42 -4.82
CA MET A 174 6.06 8.63 -5.55
C MET A 174 7.56 8.92 -5.44
N LEU A 175 8.15 8.77 -4.25
CA LEU A 175 9.59 8.94 -4.12
C LEU A 175 10.35 7.83 -4.87
N LEU A 176 9.89 6.58 -4.77
CA LEU A 176 10.47 5.43 -5.44
C LEU A 176 10.47 5.59 -6.98
N GLY A 177 9.37 6.09 -7.53
CA GLY A 177 9.19 6.30 -8.97
C GLY A 177 10.03 7.41 -9.59
N LEU A 178 10.70 8.24 -8.77
CA LEU A 178 11.64 9.24 -9.26
C LEU A 178 12.94 8.58 -9.70
N ARG A 179 13.18 8.55 -11.01
CA ARG A 179 14.42 8.08 -11.63
C ARG A 179 14.95 9.10 -12.63
N LYS A 180 16.25 9.01 -12.92
CA LYS A 180 16.91 9.81 -13.95
C LYS A 180 16.52 9.33 -15.35
N ASP A 181 16.54 8.01 -15.54
CA ASP A 181 16.25 7.35 -16.80
C ASP A 181 15.08 6.36 -16.64
N TYR A 182 14.34 6.12 -17.74
CA TYR A 182 13.19 5.23 -17.78
C TYR A 182 13.25 4.31 -19.00
N ASN A 183 13.15 3.01 -18.78
CA ASN A 183 12.75 2.07 -19.82
C ASN A 183 11.20 2.02 -19.94
N GLU A 184 10.67 1.29 -20.92
CA GLU A 184 9.22 1.26 -21.17
C GLU A 184 8.42 0.65 -20.00
N ASP A 185 8.92 -0.38 -19.34
CA ASP A 185 8.24 -0.97 -18.18
C ASP A 185 8.25 -0.02 -16.97
N THR A 186 9.35 0.69 -16.75
CA THR A 186 9.44 1.74 -15.73
C THR A 186 8.49 2.89 -16.04
N ARG A 187 8.34 3.27 -17.33
CA ARG A 187 7.33 4.24 -17.77
C ARG A 187 5.91 3.75 -17.42
N ARG A 188 5.58 2.49 -17.73
CA ARG A 188 4.26 1.90 -17.41
C ARG A 188 4.00 1.86 -15.91
N VAL A 189 4.97 1.46 -15.11
CA VAL A 189 4.88 1.45 -13.65
C VAL A 189 4.63 2.86 -13.11
N ARG A 190 5.31 3.88 -13.64
CA ARG A 190 5.10 5.27 -13.21
C ARG A 190 3.70 5.77 -13.54
N ILE A 191 3.16 5.47 -14.73
CA ILE A 191 1.75 5.74 -15.07
C ILE A 191 0.82 5.05 -14.07
N PHE A 192 1.06 3.77 -13.81
CA PHE A 192 0.25 2.98 -12.89
C PHE A 192 0.29 3.51 -11.45
N TRP A 193 1.45 3.89 -10.93
CA TRP A 193 1.59 4.49 -9.61
C TRP A 193 0.93 5.87 -9.52
N SER A 194 1.00 6.68 -10.58
CA SER A 194 0.30 7.96 -10.65
C SER A 194 -1.21 7.77 -10.48
N TYR A 195 -1.81 6.83 -11.21
CA TYR A 195 -3.24 6.55 -11.07
C TYR A 195 -3.57 5.91 -9.71
N LYS A 196 -2.72 5.03 -9.18
CA LYS A 196 -2.85 4.54 -7.80
C LYS A 196 -2.85 5.68 -6.77
N CYS A 197 -2.18 6.80 -7.01
CA CYS A 197 -2.24 7.97 -6.12
C CYS A 197 -3.66 8.52 -6.01
N TYR A 198 -4.33 8.76 -7.14
CA TYR A 198 -5.71 9.24 -7.13
C TYR A 198 -6.67 8.24 -6.48
N MET A 199 -6.46 6.94 -6.68
CA MET A 199 -7.22 5.93 -5.98
C MET A 199 -7.07 6.01 -4.46
N SER A 200 -5.83 6.15 -3.96
CA SER A 200 -5.61 6.26 -2.52
C SER A 200 -6.05 7.59 -1.92
N ILE A 201 -6.08 8.67 -2.71
CA ILE A 201 -6.75 9.93 -2.34
C ILE A 201 -8.24 9.67 -2.09
N CYS A 202 -8.91 9.02 -3.04
CA CYS A 202 -10.32 8.65 -2.92
C CYS A 202 -10.57 7.78 -1.68
N GLU A 203 -9.74 6.74 -1.49
CA GLU A 203 -9.81 5.84 -0.33
C GLU A 203 -9.69 6.59 1.00
N ALA A 204 -8.67 7.43 1.15
CA ALA A 204 -8.42 8.17 2.39
C ALA A 204 -9.58 9.11 2.69
N LEU A 205 -10.02 9.89 1.71
CA LEU A 205 -11.12 10.84 1.88
C LEU A 205 -12.43 10.13 2.25
N LEU A 206 -12.78 9.01 1.61
CA LEU A 206 -13.95 8.22 1.99
C LEU A 206 -13.86 7.65 3.41
N ILE A 207 -12.68 7.20 3.84
CA ILE A 207 -12.46 6.76 5.23
C ILE A 207 -12.74 7.91 6.19
N SER A 208 -12.23 9.13 5.90
CA SER A 208 -12.47 10.30 6.77
C SER A 208 -13.93 10.74 6.84
N GLU A 209 -14.75 10.37 5.86
CA GLU A 209 -16.19 10.63 5.83
C GLU A 209 -17.02 9.43 6.30
N LYS A 210 -16.38 8.32 6.69
CA LYS A 210 -17.05 7.07 7.09
C LYS A 210 -17.89 6.43 5.97
N GLU A 211 -17.52 6.71 4.73
CA GLU A 211 -18.25 6.32 3.51
C GLU A 211 -17.45 5.37 2.63
N PHE A 212 -16.53 4.61 3.23
CA PHE A 212 -15.68 3.67 2.51
C PHE A 212 -16.48 2.50 1.91
N GLU A 213 -16.06 2.04 0.72
CA GLU A 213 -16.71 0.95 0.00
C GLU A 213 -15.67 -0.12 -0.42
N PRO A 214 -16.04 -1.41 -0.54
CA PRO A 214 -15.07 -2.50 -0.68
C PRO A 214 -14.38 -2.59 -2.05
N THR A 215 -14.97 -2.04 -3.11
CA THR A 215 -14.47 -2.12 -4.50
C THR A 215 -14.07 -0.74 -5.02
N ALA A 216 -13.13 -0.67 -5.97
CA ALA A 216 -12.70 0.60 -6.56
C ALA A 216 -13.86 1.32 -7.27
N SER A 217 -14.70 0.58 -8.00
CA SER A 217 -15.83 1.17 -8.72
C SER A 217 -16.90 1.72 -7.76
N LYS A 218 -17.18 1.04 -6.64
CA LYS A 218 -18.11 1.57 -5.62
C LYS A 218 -17.53 2.80 -4.92
N ARG A 219 -16.23 2.79 -4.59
CA ARG A 219 -15.55 3.95 -3.99
C ARG A 219 -15.60 5.17 -4.89
N MET A 220 -15.27 5.03 -6.17
CA MET A 220 -15.35 6.13 -7.14
C MET A 220 -16.76 6.74 -7.22
N ARG A 221 -17.80 5.91 -7.33
CA ARG A 221 -19.19 6.40 -7.34
C ARG A 221 -19.57 7.10 -6.05
N ARG A 222 -19.22 6.52 -4.89
CA ARG A 222 -19.51 7.16 -3.60
C ARG A 222 -18.76 8.48 -3.44
N PHE A 223 -17.53 8.55 -3.91
CA PHE A 223 -16.72 9.76 -3.89
C PHE A 223 -17.33 10.87 -4.75
N GLU A 224 -17.81 10.53 -5.96
CA GLU A 224 -18.54 11.45 -6.84
C GLU A 224 -19.76 12.07 -6.18
N GLU A 225 -20.52 11.27 -5.43
CA GLU A 225 -21.74 11.71 -4.74
C GLU A 225 -21.45 12.72 -3.61
N ILE A 226 -20.37 12.51 -2.85
CA ILE A 226 -20.12 13.28 -1.62
C ILE A 226 -19.09 14.39 -1.76
N PHE A 227 -18.20 14.34 -2.76
CA PHE A 227 -16.98 15.15 -2.77
C PHE A 227 -17.25 16.65 -2.65
N ASP A 228 -18.19 17.15 -3.45
CA ASP A 228 -18.53 18.56 -3.53
C ASP A 228 -19.02 19.14 -2.20
N TYR A 229 -19.77 18.34 -1.43
CA TYR A 229 -20.32 18.74 -0.15
C TYR A 229 -19.33 18.51 1.00
N SER A 230 -18.66 17.37 1.04
CA SER A 230 -17.76 16.99 2.12
C SER A 230 -16.40 17.69 2.07
N PHE A 231 -15.93 18.11 0.88
CA PHE A 231 -14.59 18.67 0.69
C PHE A 231 -14.53 19.96 -0.16
N PRO A 232 -15.29 21.01 0.20
CA PRO A 232 -15.29 22.27 -0.56
C PRO A 232 -13.90 22.93 -0.64
N GLU A 233 -13.07 22.79 0.41
CA GLU A 233 -11.69 23.29 0.40
C GLU A 233 -10.84 22.59 -0.65
N LEU A 234 -10.91 21.26 -0.75
CA LEU A 234 -10.16 20.50 -1.76
C LEU A 234 -10.68 20.78 -3.16
N LYS A 235 -12.00 20.92 -3.34
CA LYS A 235 -12.58 21.32 -4.63
C LYS A 235 -12.02 22.66 -5.11
N SER A 236 -11.80 23.62 -4.21
CA SER A 236 -11.20 24.91 -4.58
C SER A 236 -9.75 24.79 -5.06
N LYS A 237 -8.99 23.81 -4.53
CA LYS A 237 -7.57 23.59 -4.83
C LYS A 237 -7.34 22.65 -6.00
N ILE A 238 -8.21 21.66 -6.17
CA ILE A 238 -8.14 20.59 -7.18
C ILE A 238 -9.56 20.39 -7.75
N PRO A 239 -10.06 21.31 -8.58
CA PRO A 239 -11.45 21.31 -9.05
C PRO A 239 -11.81 20.09 -9.92
N ASP A 240 -10.82 19.44 -10.52
CA ASP A 240 -10.95 18.28 -11.38
C ASP A 240 -10.66 16.94 -10.66
N LEU A 241 -10.57 16.93 -9.33
CA LEU A 241 -10.19 15.73 -8.56
C LEU A 241 -11.15 14.55 -8.78
N ILE A 242 -12.46 14.83 -8.89
CA ILE A 242 -13.46 13.80 -9.22
C ILE A 242 -13.10 13.10 -10.53
N GLU A 243 -12.81 13.87 -11.58
CA GLU A 243 -12.51 13.31 -12.90
C GLU A 243 -11.19 12.54 -12.89
N LYS A 244 -10.17 13.04 -12.20
CA LYS A 244 -8.90 12.31 -12.00
C LYS A 244 -9.10 10.97 -11.31
N VAL A 245 -9.97 10.90 -10.29
CA VAL A 245 -10.35 9.65 -9.61
C VAL A 245 -11.11 8.71 -10.56
N ARG A 246 -12.05 9.25 -11.37
CA ARG A 246 -12.79 8.49 -12.38
C ARG A 246 -11.84 7.87 -13.40
N VAL A 247 -10.97 8.66 -14.01
CA VAL A 247 -9.95 8.21 -14.98
C VAL A 247 -9.03 7.17 -14.35
N ALA A 248 -8.52 7.40 -13.14
CA ALA A 248 -7.66 6.46 -12.43
C ALA A 248 -8.35 5.12 -12.17
N THR A 249 -9.63 5.16 -11.77
CA THR A 249 -10.44 3.96 -11.54
C THR A 249 -10.64 3.20 -12.84
N ASN A 250 -11.03 3.89 -13.92
CA ASN A 250 -11.18 3.27 -15.24
C ASN A 250 -9.87 2.63 -15.73
N PHE A 251 -8.74 3.32 -15.54
CA PHE A 251 -7.42 2.78 -15.84
C PHE A 251 -7.12 1.52 -15.02
N LYS A 252 -7.46 1.47 -13.72
CA LYS A 252 -7.30 0.23 -12.94
C LYS A 252 -8.10 -0.92 -13.55
N LEU A 253 -9.37 -0.67 -13.91
CA LEU A 253 -10.27 -1.71 -14.41
C LEU A 253 -9.85 -2.20 -15.81
N LYS A 254 -9.38 -1.27 -16.65
CA LYS A 254 -8.94 -1.51 -18.03
C LYS A 254 -7.71 -0.65 -18.34
N PRO A 255 -6.50 -1.13 -18.01
CA PRO A 255 -5.26 -0.37 -18.16
C PRO A 255 -4.98 0.01 -19.62
N GLU A 256 -4.84 1.32 -19.87
CA GLU A 256 -4.37 1.89 -21.14
C GLU A 256 -3.18 2.83 -20.91
N PHE A 257 -1.99 2.45 -21.38
CA PHE A 257 -0.73 3.17 -21.13
C PHE A 257 -0.46 4.32 -22.12
N LYS A 258 -1.50 5.11 -22.42
CA LYS A 258 -1.45 6.21 -23.40
C LYS A 258 -1.15 7.58 -22.79
N ALA A 259 -1.16 7.69 -21.46
CA ALA A 259 -0.96 8.95 -20.76
C ALA A 259 0.45 9.53 -20.99
N ASP A 260 0.53 10.87 -20.97
CA ASP A 260 1.79 11.58 -20.78
C ASP A 260 2.29 11.34 -19.34
N VAL A 261 3.31 10.51 -19.21
CA VAL A 261 3.85 10.09 -17.92
C VAL A 261 4.46 11.24 -17.12
N GLY A 262 5.04 12.24 -17.79
CA GLY A 262 5.66 13.39 -17.13
C GLY A 262 4.59 14.26 -16.49
N LYS A 263 3.62 14.68 -17.31
CA LYS A 263 2.49 15.50 -16.88
C LYS A 263 1.66 14.80 -15.80
N LEU A 264 1.26 13.55 -16.04
CA LEU A 264 0.44 12.77 -15.11
C LEU A 264 1.13 12.63 -13.74
N TRP A 265 2.44 12.40 -13.74
CA TRP A 265 3.20 12.28 -12.50
C TRP A 265 3.29 13.58 -11.72
N GLU A 266 3.59 14.68 -12.40
CA GLU A 266 3.70 16.01 -11.79
C GLU A 266 2.37 16.44 -11.17
N GLU A 267 1.26 16.21 -11.89
CA GLU A 267 -0.09 16.46 -11.39
C GLU A 267 -0.41 15.57 -10.18
N ALA A 268 -0.17 14.25 -10.28
CA ALA A 268 -0.40 13.33 -9.18
C ALA A 268 0.44 13.68 -7.94
N LEU A 269 1.69 14.12 -8.11
CA LEU A 269 2.58 14.57 -7.04
C LEU A 269 2.05 15.82 -6.35
N LYS A 270 1.65 16.82 -7.12
CA LYS A 270 1.10 18.06 -6.57
C LYS A 270 -0.19 17.77 -5.80
N ASP A 271 -1.09 16.99 -6.40
CA ASP A 271 -2.41 16.69 -5.84
C ASP A 271 -2.31 15.85 -4.56
N ILE A 272 -1.45 14.82 -4.54
CA ILE A 272 -1.26 13.99 -3.33
C ILE A 272 -0.67 14.80 -2.17
N LEU A 273 0.24 15.75 -2.44
CA LEU A 273 0.81 16.61 -1.40
C LEU A 273 -0.26 17.53 -0.80
N ILE A 274 -1.12 18.13 -1.64
CA ILE A 274 -2.24 18.97 -1.18
C ILE A 274 -3.22 18.17 -0.33
N VAL A 275 -3.65 16.99 -0.82
CA VAL A 275 -4.59 16.13 -0.08
C VAL A 275 -3.96 15.63 1.21
N PHE A 276 -2.67 15.29 1.19
CA PHE A 276 -1.96 14.86 2.37
C PHE A 276 -1.94 15.91 3.48
N GLU A 277 -1.59 17.16 3.15
CA GLU A 277 -1.63 18.29 4.09
C GLU A 277 -3.04 18.51 4.63
N PHE A 278 -4.06 18.49 3.74
CA PHE A 278 -5.46 18.60 4.15
C PHE A 278 -5.87 17.48 5.11
N TYR A 279 -5.51 16.24 4.81
CA TYR A 279 -5.85 15.07 5.62
C TYR A 279 -5.19 15.14 6.99
N ILE A 280 -3.91 15.50 7.06
CA ILE A 280 -3.18 15.73 8.32
C ILE A 280 -3.86 16.83 9.14
N LYS A 281 -4.18 17.97 8.51
CA LYS A 281 -4.86 19.08 9.18
C LYS A 281 -6.21 18.65 9.71
N ARG A 282 -6.99 17.89 8.95
CA ARG A 282 -8.30 17.40 9.38
C ARG A 282 -8.20 16.43 10.56
N MET A 283 -7.27 15.47 10.51
CA MET A 283 -7.06 14.50 11.60
C MET A 283 -6.55 15.14 12.89
N THR A 284 -5.74 16.19 12.78
CA THR A 284 -4.94 16.70 13.92
C THR A 284 -5.26 18.13 14.33
N GLY A 285 -5.96 18.89 13.50
CA GLY A 285 -6.19 20.33 13.65
C GLY A 285 -4.93 21.19 13.47
N LEU A 286 -3.84 20.65 12.89
CA LEU A 286 -2.57 21.36 12.72
C LEU A 286 -2.22 21.50 11.23
N ASP A 287 -1.91 22.72 10.81
CA ASP A 287 -1.38 23.00 9.46
C ASP A 287 0.09 22.56 9.30
N ASP A 288 0.85 22.51 10.39
CA ASP A 288 2.23 22.04 10.38
C ASP A 288 2.29 20.49 10.38
N VAL A 289 2.58 19.92 9.21
CA VAL A 289 2.77 18.47 9.02
C VAL A 289 3.83 17.90 9.96
N ARG A 290 4.94 18.64 10.19
CA ARG A 290 6.01 18.20 11.11
C ARG A 290 5.49 18.07 12.53
N GLY A 291 4.81 19.11 13.02
CA GLY A 291 4.21 19.17 14.33
C GLY A 291 3.13 18.10 14.51
N ALA A 292 2.30 17.87 13.50
CA ALA A 292 1.27 16.84 13.51
C ALA A 292 1.86 15.43 13.67
N ILE A 293 2.82 15.07 12.82
CA ILE A 293 3.48 13.75 12.83
C ILE A 293 4.31 13.54 14.08
N ASN A 294 5.03 14.57 14.54
CA ASN A 294 5.83 14.41 15.74
C ASN A 294 5.00 14.46 17.01
N ASN A 295 3.94 15.26 17.11
CA ASN A 295 3.33 15.56 18.42
C ASN A 295 1.91 15.02 18.63
N LYS A 296 1.12 14.78 17.58
CA LYS A 296 -0.26 14.30 17.72
C LYS A 296 -0.45 12.87 17.23
N LEU A 297 -0.04 12.58 16.01
CA LEU A 297 -0.26 11.29 15.36
C LEU A 297 0.33 10.07 16.10
N PRO A 298 1.46 10.14 16.82
CA PRO A 298 1.96 8.98 17.56
C PRO A 298 0.95 8.43 18.57
N TYR A 299 0.02 9.25 19.06
CA TYR A 299 -0.98 8.85 20.05
C TYR A 299 -2.30 8.37 19.44
N SER A 300 -2.62 8.79 18.21
CA SER A 300 -3.87 8.41 17.53
C SER A 300 -3.68 7.31 16.49
N TYR A 301 -2.57 7.34 15.75
CA TYR A 301 -2.29 6.43 14.62
C TYR A 301 -2.23 4.96 15.05
N PHE A 302 -1.50 4.69 16.13
CA PHE A 302 -1.27 3.34 16.62
C PHE A 302 -2.35 2.81 17.56
N LYS A 303 -3.32 3.65 17.97
CA LYS A 303 -4.33 3.28 18.96
C LYS A 303 -5.10 2.00 18.59
N PRO A 304 -5.54 1.78 17.33
CA PRO A 304 -6.19 0.53 16.95
C PRO A 304 -5.26 -0.69 17.09
N PHE A 305 -4.01 -0.57 16.62
CA PHE A 305 -3.04 -1.66 16.52
C PHE A 305 -2.47 -2.08 17.88
N LEU A 306 -2.11 -1.12 18.74
CA LEU A 306 -1.52 -1.39 20.04
C LEU A 306 -2.53 -2.02 21.01
N LYS A 307 -3.80 -1.61 20.92
CA LYS A 307 -4.87 -2.19 21.75
C LYS A 307 -5.01 -3.69 21.53
N GLU A 308 -4.88 -4.14 20.29
CA GLU A 308 -5.01 -5.56 19.95
C GLU A 308 -3.75 -6.36 20.31
N LYS A 309 -2.55 -5.92 19.88
CA LYS A 309 -1.32 -6.70 20.09
C LYS A 309 -0.87 -6.78 21.55
N ILE A 310 -1.00 -5.69 22.32
CA ILE A 310 -0.37 -5.58 23.64
C ILE A 310 -1.41 -5.49 24.76
N ARG A 311 -2.71 -5.43 24.44
CA ARG A 311 -3.85 -5.24 25.37
C ARG A 311 -3.76 -4.01 26.28
N PHE A 312 -2.70 -3.21 26.17
CA PHE A 312 -2.45 -1.96 26.88
C PHE A 312 -1.86 -0.91 25.93
N ASN A 313 -2.39 0.32 26.00
CA ASN A 313 -1.92 1.46 25.19
C ASN A 313 -0.88 2.28 25.98
N PHE A 314 0.27 1.67 26.30
CA PHE A 314 1.30 2.31 27.15
C PHE A 314 2.42 2.95 26.32
N TRP A 315 2.92 4.10 26.78
CA TRP A 315 3.99 4.91 26.16
C TRP A 315 5.30 4.16 25.76
N PRO A 316 5.76 3.09 26.43
CA PRO A 316 6.93 2.31 26.01
C PRO A 316 6.73 1.44 24.77
N SER A 317 5.48 1.20 24.34
CA SER A 317 5.21 0.27 23.22
C SER A 317 5.81 0.76 21.90
N GLN A 318 5.86 2.07 21.66
CA GLN A 318 6.52 2.64 20.48
C GLN A 318 8.04 2.50 20.53
N TYR A 319 8.63 2.46 21.73
CA TYR A 319 10.06 2.25 21.89
C TYR A 319 10.51 0.86 21.44
N VAL A 320 9.63 -0.15 21.58
CA VAL A 320 9.88 -1.51 21.05
C VAL A 320 10.08 -1.48 19.54
N LEU A 321 9.33 -0.63 18.83
CA LEU A 321 9.51 -0.45 17.38
C LEU A 321 10.88 0.17 17.07
N ASN A 322 11.37 1.10 17.90
CA ASN A 322 12.69 1.69 17.72
C ASN A 322 13.82 0.68 18.00
N LEU A 323 13.65 -0.20 18.98
CA LEU A 323 14.59 -1.28 19.28
C LEU A 323 14.70 -2.28 18.13
N GLY A 324 13.57 -2.73 17.59
CA GLY A 324 13.61 -3.66 16.46
C GLY A 324 14.18 -3.01 15.19
N TYR A 325 13.85 -1.74 14.92
CA TYR A 325 14.47 -1.00 13.80
C TYR A 325 16.00 -0.90 13.98
N PHE A 326 16.47 -0.58 15.19
CA PHE A 326 17.91 -0.56 15.49
C PHE A 326 18.56 -1.94 15.29
N ASN A 327 17.88 -3.02 15.65
CA ASN A 327 18.39 -4.38 15.42
C ASN A 327 18.55 -4.68 13.93
N VAL A 328 17.58 -4.28 13.10
CA VAL A 328 17.68 -4.40 11.63
C VAL A 328 18.83 -3.56 11.10
N LEU A 329 18.94 -2.29 11.52
CA LEU A 329 20.07 -1.42 11.15
C LEU A 329 21.42 -2.08 11.44
N ARG A 330 21.57 -2.70 12.61
CA ARG A 330 22.80 -3.40 13.00
C ARG A 330 23.08 -4.60 12.09
N ASN A 331 22.06 -5.41 11.79
CA ASN A 331 22.20 -6.61 10.97
C ASN A 331 22.59 -6.27 9.52
N GLU A 332 22.04 -5.17 8.99
CA GLU A 332 22.28 -4.68 7.62
C GLU A 332 23.53 -3.78 7.49
N GLY A 333 24.39 -3.73 8.52
CA GLY A 333 25.63 -2.96 8.51
C GLY A 333 25.45 -1.43 8.57
N GLU A 334 24.24 -0.95 8.87
CA GLU A 334 23.86 0.46 8.97
C GLU A 334 23.84 0.96 10.42
N PHE A 335 24.84 0.56 11.22
CA PHE A 335 24.88 0.84 12.66
C PHE A 335 24.71 2.34 12.97
N TYR A 336 23.58 2.68 13.59
CA TYR A 336 23.25 4.07 13.92
C TYR A 336 22.40 4.13 15.20
N LEU A 337 22.95 4.73 16.27
CA LEU A 337 22.33 4.71 17.61
C LEU A 337 21.21 5.73 17.79
N LYS A 338 21.11 6.74 16.93
CA LYS A 338 20.18 7.87 17.15
C LYS A 338 18.69 7.49 17.26
N PRO A 339 18.18 6.46 16.55
CA PRO A 339 16.81 5.96 16.75
C PRO A 339 16.53 5.52 18.19
N LEU A 340 17.53 4.98 18.91
CA LEU A 340 17.38 4.52 20.30
C LEU A 340 17.19 5.65 21.31
N PHE A 341 17.53 6.89 20.95
CA PHE A 341 17.33 8.07 21.80
C PHE A 341 15.99 8.78 21.50
N GLN A 342 15.14 8.17 20.70
CA GLN A 342 13.83 8.69 20.36
C GLN A 342 12.76 7.80 21.00
N TRP A 343 11.77 8.44 21.59
CA TRP A 343 10.67 7.74 22.28
C TRP A 343 9.49 7.42 21.36
N LYS A 344 9.41 8.11 20.21
CA LYS A 344 8.31 7.99 19.25
C LYS A 344 8.71 7.04 18.14
N ASP A 345 7.73 6.31 17.62
CA ASP A 345 7.93 5.33 16.55
C ASP A 345 8.66 5.92 15.33
N VAL A 346 9.60 5.14 14.80
CA VAL A 346 10.38 5.45 13.61
C VAL A 346 9.51 5.45 12.35
N GLY A 347 8.60 4.49 12.19
CA GLY A 347 7.83 4.29 10.96
C GLY A 347 6.98 5.49 10.56
N LEU A 348 6.18 5.98 11.50
CA LEU A 348 5.33 7.16 11.33
C LEU A 348 6.17 8.40 11.02
N ARG A 349 7.40 8.52 11.56
CA ARG A 349 8.24 9.71 11.37
C ARG A 349 9.12 9.63 10.13
N LEU A 350 9.41 8.43 9.62
CA LEU A 350 10.10 8.21 8.34
C LEU A 350 9.35 8.81 7.15
N ILE A 351 8.06 9.09 7.27
CA ILE A 351 7.34 9.82 6.23
C ILE A 351 7.82 11.27 6.06
N LEU A 352 8.34 11.91 7.11
CA LEU A 352 8.77 13.31 7.05
C LEU A 352 9.87 13.55 6.01
N PRO A 353 11.00 12.82 6.02
CA PRO A 353 12.02 13.01 4.99
C PRO A 353 11.47 12.70 3.58
N VAL A 354 10.61 11.68 3.42
CA VAL A 354 9.96 11.37 2.13
C VAL A 354 9.11 12.54 1.64
N TYR A 355 8.24 13.05 2.51
CA TYR A 355 7.35 14.18 2.25
C TYR A 355 8.13 15.44 1.84
N TYR A 356 9.20 15.78 2.56
CA TYR A 356 9.99 16.97 2.26
C TYR A 356 10.81 16.83 0.98
N LEU A 357 11.34 15.63 0.66
CA LEU A 357 11.98 15.38 -0.63
C LEU A 357 11.00 15.54 -1.79
N LEU A 358 9.75 15.13 -1.61
CA LEU A 358 8.70 15.31 -2.60
C LEU A 358 8.25 16.76 -2.72
N LYS A 359 8.17 17.52 -1.61
CA LYS A 359 7.94 18.98 -1.64
C LYS A 359 9.02 19.69 -2.44
N TYR A 360 10.30 19.40 -2.16
CA TYR A 360 11.43 19.89 -2.94
C TYR A 360 11.26 19.61 -4.44
N LYS A 361 10.83 18.40 -4.81
CA LYS A 361 10.60 18.06 -6.22
C LYS A 361 9.38 18.72 -6.84
N SER A 362 8.38 19.06 -6.04
CA SER A 362 7.18 19.74 -6.52
C SER A 362 7.38 21.23 -6.76
N ASP A 363 8.19 21.93 -5.95
CA ASP A 363 8.30 23.40 -6.00
C ASP A 363 9.73 23.94 -6.16
N GLY A 364 10.75 23.08 -6.11
CA GLY A 364 12.16 23.47 -6.29
C GLY A 364 12.78 24.25 -5.12
N ASN A 365 12.12 24.34 -3.97
CA ASN A 365 12.62 25.13 -2.85
C ASN A 365 13.62 24.35 -1.98
N ASP A 366 14.89 24.78 -2.01
CA ASP A 366 16.01 24.15 -1.28
C ASP A 366 15.78 24.02 0.24
N LYS A 367 14.93 24.87 0.83
CA LYS A 367 14.54 24.75 2.25
C LYS A 367 14.00 23.35 2.56
N TRP A 368 13.26 22.73 1.65
CA TRP A 368 12.70 21.40 1.87
C TRP A 368 13.77 20.32 1.86
N LEU A 369 14.82 20.48 1.04
CA LEU A 369 15.95 19.56 1.02
C LEU A 369 16.73 19.61 2.33
N GLU A 370 16.88 20.80 2.91
CA GLU A 370 17.50 21.01 4.22
C GLU A 370 16.70 20.38 5.36
N VAL A 371 15.37 20.57 5.35
CA VAL A 371 14.49 19.94 6.34
C VAL A 371 14.51 18.42 6.19
N ALA A 372 14.48 17.89 4.97
CA ALA A 372 14.58 16.46 4.71
C ALA A 372 15.89 15.87 5.25
N PHE A 373 17.01 16.56 5.04
CA PHE A 373 18.32 16.16 5.58
C PHE A 373 18.31 16.07 7.10
N GLU A 374 17.81 17.11 7.79
CA GLU A 374 17.77 17.12 9.26
C GLU A 374 16.80 16.09 9.85
N GLU A 375 15.68 15.82 9.17
CA GLU A 375 14.78 14.74 9.57
C GLU A 375 15.40 13.36 9.35
N LEU A 376 16.03 13.12 8.20
CA LEU A 376 16.59 11.82 7.87
C LEU A 376 17.77 11.43 8.78
N LYS A 377 18.54 12.42 9.25
CA LYS A 377 19.56 12.25 10.30
C LYS A 377 19.02 11.66 11.58
N ASN A 378 17.71 11.56 11.79
CA ASN A 378 17.14 10.92 12.97
C ASN A 378 17.08 9.39 12.85
N PHE A 379 17.15 8.84 11.64
CA PHE A 379 16.82 7.44 11.36
C PHE A 379 17.97 6.65 10.75
N ILE A 380 18.83 7.32 9.99
CA ILE A 380 19.95 6.66 9.31
C ILE A 380 21.12 7.64 9.16
N LYS A 381 22.33 7.12 8.99
CA LYS A 381 23.50 7.96 8.72
C LYS A 381 23.35 8.65 7.35
N VAL A 382 23.56 9.95 7.32
CA VAL A 382 23.62 10.77 6.11
C VAL A 382 24.76 11.79 6.23
N ASP A 383 25.49 12.00 5.13
CA ASP A 383 26.68 12.87 5.09
C ASP A 383 26.63 13.94 3.98
N LYS A 384 25.67 13.84 3.05
CA LYS A 384 25.50 14.78 1.92
C LYS A 384 24.09 15.35 1.89
N LYS A 385 23.97 16.58 1.40
CA LYS A 385 22.71 17.30 1.19
C LYS A 385 22.25 17.29 -0.29
N ASP A 386 22.63 16.27 -1.03
CA ASP A 386 22.20 16.10 -2.42
C ASP A 386 20.86 15.37 -2.48
N PHE A 387 19.96 15.76 -3.39
CA PHE A 387 18.64 15.16 -3.52
C PHE A 387 18.68 13.67 -3.79
N TRP A 388 19.50 13.22 -4.76
CA TRP A 388 19.53 11.82 -5.17
C TRP A 388 20.08 10.95 -4.05
N TYR A 389 21.15 11.42 -3.41
CA TYR A 389 21.67 10.80 -2.21
C TYR A 389 20.61 10.70 -1.09
N LEU A 390 19.90 11.78 -0.77
CA LEU A 390 18.90 11.78 0.30
C LEU A 390 17.69 10.91 -0.03
N LYS A 391 17.26 10.87 -1.29
CA LYS A 391 16.26 9.94 -1.78
C LYS A 391 16.67 8.50 -1.49
N GLU A 392 17.86 8.09 -1.91
CA GLU A 392 18.35 6.72 -1.69
C GLU A 392 18.41 6.36 -0.21
N ARG A 393 18.91 7.28 0.63
CA ARG A 393 18.98 7.07 2.08
C ARG A 393 17.59 7.02 2.73
N ALA A 394 16.63 7.81 2.26
CA ALA A 394 15.25 7.77 2.73
C ALA A 394 14.55 6.46 2.36
N LEU A 395 14.69 6.01 1.11
CA LEU A 395 14.14 4.71 0.65
C LEU A 395 14.79 3.55 1.40
N LYS A 396 16.12 3.59 1.63
CA LYS A 396 16.81 2.57 2.43
C LYS A 396 16.30 2.54 3.87
N ALA A 397 16.20 3.69 4.53
CA ALA A 397 15.69 3.77 5.90
C ALA A 397 14.25 3.23 6.02
N TYR A 398 13.42 3.52 5.02
CA TYR A 398 12.07 2.96 4.93
C TYR A 398 12.07 1.44 4.72
N GLY A 399 12.87 0.91 3.79
CA GLY A 399 13.01 -0.53 3.57
C GLY A 399 13.44 -1.29 4.83
N LEU A 400 14.45 -0.77 5.54
CA LEU A 400 14.94 -1.34 6.81
C LEU A 400 13.87 -1.32 7.92
N TYR A 401 12.93 -0.36 7.89
CA TYR A 401 11.80 -0.36 8.81
C TYR A 401 10.80 -1.48 8.50
N TYR A 402 10.55 -1.77 7.22
CA TYR A 402 9.64 -2.84 6.83
C TYR A 402 10.19 -4.24 7.11
N GLU A 403 11.50 -4.43 7.00
CA GLU A 403 12.19 -5.69 7.31
C GLU A 403 12.07 -6.10 8.78
N GLN A 404 11.70 -5.18 9.66
CA GLN A 404 11.42 -5.47 11.06
C GLN A 404 10.26 -6.49 11.24
N ARG A 405 9.38 -6.66 10.23
CA ARG A 405 8.23 -7.61 10.21
C ARG A 405 7.33 -7.55 11.46
N LEU A 406 7.36 -6.44 12.21
CA LEU A 406 6.69 -6.34 13.51
C LEU A 406 5.20 -5.98 13.44
N ILE A 407 4.64 -5.65 12.26
CA ILE A 407 3.22 -5.31 12.09
C ILE A 407 2.60 -6.08 10.93
#